data_AF-A0A833E6A6-F1
#
_entry.id   AF-A0A833E6A6-F1
#
_cell.length_a   1.000
_cell.length_b   1.000
_cell.length_c   1.000
_cell.angle_alpha   90.00
_cell.angle_beta   90.00
_cell.angle_gamma   90.00
#
_symmetry.space_group_name_H-M   'P 1'
#
loop_
_entity.id
_entity.type
_entity.pdbx_description
1 polymer ?
#
loop_
_entity_poly.entity_id
_entity_poly.type
_entity_poly.pdbx_seq_one_letter_code
_entity_poly.pdbx_strand_id
1 'polypeptide(L)'
;MQTPIIATLIFSIVILVIGVILTLLKKPVGKAVTVMGAGLLITFLFYYAFVAAGVYGKPPEKIGYALNILGLIVLVVGAGLAIHVIKKIRLKEVTK
;
A
#
# COMPACT_ATOMS: atom_id res chain seq x y z
N MET A 1 -9.10 -10.43 21.03
CA MET A 1 -9.77 -10.47 19.70
C MET A 1 -8.74 -10.12 18.63
N GLN A 2 -8.17 -11.13 17.95
CA GLN A 2 -7.10 -10.98 16.92
C GLN A 2 -7.62 -10.98 15.47
N THR A 3 -8.94 -10.92 15.30
CA THR A 3 -9.63 -11.20 14.02
C THR A 3 -9.63 -10.11 12.94
N PRO A 4 -9.45 -8.79 13.18
CA PRO A 4 -9.58 -7.81 12.09
C PRO A 4 -8.34 -7.68 11.18
N ILE A 5 -7.16 -8.13 11.61
CA ILE A 5 -5.90 -7.91 10.88
C ILE A 5 -5.68 -8.95 9.78
N ILE A 6 -6.02 -10.22 10.04
CA ILE A 6 -5.91 -11.28 9.03
C ILE A 6 -6.92 -11.04 7.89
N ALA A 7 -8.14 -10.61 8.23
CA ALA A 7 -9.16 -10.26 7.24
C ALA A 7 -8.72 -9.12 6.31
N THR A 8 -8.04 -8.11 6.85
CA THR A 8 -7.54 -6.96 6.07
C THR A 8 -6.32 -7.31 5.20
N LEU A 9 -5.46 -8.23 5.65
CA LEU A 9 -4.40 -8.79 4.81
C LEU A 9 -4.98 -9.58 3.62
N ILE A 10 -5.93 -10.48 3.87
CA ILE A 10 -6.61 -11.26 2.82
C ILE A 10 -7.28 -10.31 1.81
N PHE A 11 -7.98 -9.29 2.30
CA PHE A 11 -8.61 -8.27 1.45
C PHE A 11 -7.58 -7.53 0.57
N SER A 12 -6.41 -7.19 1.12
CA SER A 12 -5.33 -6.53 0.37
C SER A 12 -4.79 -7.43 -0.77
N ILE A 13 -4.66 -8.73 -0.52
CA ILE A 13 -4.28 -9.72 -1.53
C ILE A 13 -5.35 -9.81 -2.62
N VAL A 14 -6.63 -9.87 -2.24
CA VAL A 14 -7.76 -9.90 -3.19
C VAL A 14 -7.75 -8.66 -4.09
N ILE A 15 -7.56 -7.46 -3.53
CA ILE A 15 -7.44 -6.22 -4.31
C ILE A 15 -6.27 -6.29 -5.29
N LEU A 16 -5.10 -6.76 -4.84
CA LEU A 16 -3.94 -6.89 -5.72
C LEU A 16 -4.24 -7.83 -6.89
N VAL A 17 -4.82 -9.01 -6.62
CA VAL A 17 -5.19 -9.99 -7.65
C VAL A 17 -6.18 -9.39 -8.64
N ILE A 18 -7.24 -8.74 -8.17
CA ILE A 18 -8.22 -8.06 -9.03
C ILE A 18 -7.54 -6.99 -9.88
N GLY A 19 -6.66 -6.17 -9.31
CA GLY A 19 -5.91 -5.16 -10.05
C GLY A 19 -5.04 -5.77 -11.14
N VAL A 20 -4.30 -6.84 -10.83
CA VAL A 20 -3.45 -7.56 -11.80
C VAL A 20 -4.29 -8.11 -12.94
N ILE A 21 -5.42 -8.78 -12.64
CA ILE A 21 -6.34 -9.28 -13.67
C ILE A 21 -6.85 -8.14 -14.55
N LEU A 22 -7.31 -7.04 -13.95
CA LEU A 22 -7.77 -5.88 -14.70
C LEU A 22 -6.66 -5.25 -15.57
N THR A 23 -5.42 -5.26 -15.09
CA THR A 23 -4.25 -4.79 -15.85
C THR A 23 -3.96 -5.70 -17.04
N LEU A 24 -4.01 -7.02 -16.85
CA LEU A 24 -3.85 -8.00 -17.93
C LEU A 24 -4.96 -7.89 -18.98
N LEU A 25 -6.19 -7.61 -18.55
CA LEU A 25 -7.34 -7.32 -19.40
C LEU A 25 -7.30 -5.92 -20.05
N LYS A 26 -6.19 -5.18 -19.91
CA LYS A 26 -5.98 -3.82 -20.43
C LYS A 26 -7.06 -2.83 -20.00
N LYS A 27 -7.73 -3.06 -18.87
CA LYS A 27 -8.72 -2.12 -18.33
C LYS A 27 -7.98 -0.88 -17.78
N PRO A 28 -8.51 0.33 -18.01
CA PRO A 28 -7.82 1.58 -17.65
C PRO A 28 -7.55 1.70 -16.16
N VAL A 29 -8.43 1.11 -15.33
CA VAL A 29 -8.37 1.16 -13.87
C VAL A 29 -7.41 0.10 -13.29
N GLY A 30 -7.02 -0.92 -14.08
CA GLY A 30 -6.27 -2.07 -13.58
C GLY A 30 -4.94 -1.68 -12.92
N LYS A 31 -4.16 -0.82 -13.59
CA LYS A 31 -2.85 -0.38 -13.06
C LYS A 31 -2.97 0.35 -11.73
N ALA A 32 -4.00 1.19 -11.59
CA ALA A 32 -4.24 1.92 -10.34
C ALA A 32 -4.61 0.97 -9.20
N VAL A 33 -5.47 -0.01 -9.47
CA VAL A 33 -5.89 -1.01 -8.46
C VAL A 33 -4.74 -1.94 -8.09
N THR A 34 -3.90 -2.35 -9.05
CA THR A 34 -2.68 -3.13 -8.75
C THR A 34 -1.75 -2.37 -7.82
N VAL A 35 -1.49 -1.10 -8.13
CA VAL A 35 -0.64 -0.23 -7.29
C VAL A 35 -1.23 -0.06 -5.90
N MET A 36 -2.55 0.11 -5.79
CA MET A 36 -3.24 0.21 -4.50
C MET A 36 -3.10 -1.08 -3.68
N GLY A 37 -3.35 -2.24 -4.28
CA GLY A 37 -3.18 -3.54 -3.62
C GLY A 37 -1.73 -3.80 -3.19
N ALA A 38 -0.76 -3.42 -4.03
CA ALA A 38 0.66 -3.54 -3.70
C ALA A 38 1.05 -2.62 -2.54
N GLY A 39 0.56 -1.37 -2.53
CA GLY A 39 0.77 -0.42 -1.44
C GLY A 39 0.19 -0.92 -0.11
N LEU A 40 -1.02 -1.50 -0.14
CA LEU A 40 -1.63 -2.12 1.04
C LEU A 40 -0.79 -3.29 1.57
N LEU A 41 -0.35 -4.19 0.69
CA LEU A 41 0.49 -5.32 1.05
C LEU A 41 1.81 -4.89 1.70
N ILE A 42 2.49 -3.93 1.09
CA ILE A 42 3.74 -3.35 1.64
C ILE A 42 3.49 -2.78 3.03
N THR A 43 2.40 -2.04 3.20
CA THR A 43 2.02 -1.43 4.48
C THR A 43 1.80 -2.48 5.58
N PHE A 44 1.11 -3.57 5.27
CA PHE A 44 0.94 -4.68 6.21
C PHE A 44 2.24 -5.41 6.51
N LEU A 45 3.11 -5.58 5.52
CA LEU A 45 4.42 -6.22 5.69
C LEU A 45 5.28 -5.44 6.69
N PHE A 46 5.32 -4.11 6.55
CA PHE A 46 5.97 -3.23 7.52
C PHE A 46 5.31 -3.30 8.90
N TYR A 47 3.97 -3.32 8.98
CA TYR A 47 3.28 -3.49 10.24
C TYR A 47 3.75 -4.76 10.97
N TYR A 48 3.76 -5.92 10.30
CA TYR A 48 4.23 -7.17 10.89
C TYR A 48 5.71 -7.13 11.27
N ALA A 49 6.57 -6.53 10.43
CA ALA A 49 7.99 -6.37 10.74
C ALA A 49 8.22 -5.53 12.01
N PHE A 50 7.47 -4.44 12.18
CA PHE A 50 7.55 -3.59 13.37
C PHE A 50 6.93 -4.24 14.61
N VAL A 51 5.90 -5.09 14.45
CA VAL A 51 5.38 -5.91 15.56
C VAL A 51 6.44 -6.93 15.99
N ALA A 52 7.06 -7.63 15.04
CA ALA A 52 8.09 -8.63 15.32
C ALA A 52 9.36 -8.00 15.94
N ALA A 53 9.74 -6.81 15.50
CA ALA A 53 10.84 -6.04 16.07
C ALA A 53 10.52 -5.41 17.44
N GLY A 54 9.31 -5.60 17.97
CA GLY A 54 8.90 -5.06 19.27
C GLY A 54 8.71 -3.55 19.30
N VAL A 55 8.77 -2.87 18.15
CA VAL A 55 8.52 -1.42 18.02
C VAL A 55 7.07 -1.11 18.40
N TYR A 56 6.15 -1.98 17.99
CA TYR A 56 4.80 -2.04 18.54
C TYR A 56 4.78 -2.88 19.81
N GLY A 57 5.06 -2.25 20.95
CA GLY A 57 4.94 -2.88 22.26
C GLY A 57 3.56 -3.55 22.47
N LYS A 58 3.52 -4.59 23.31
CA LYS A 58 2.33 -5.41 23.60
C LYS A 58 1.07 -4.56 23.85
N PRO A 59 -0.13 -5.01 23.44
CA PRO A 59 -1.37 -4.25 23.56
C PRO A 59 -1.70 -4.02 25.05
N PRO A 60 -2.03 -2.79 25.51
CA PRO A 60 -3.06 -1.95 24.88
C PRO A 60 -2.70 -0.46 24.62
N GLU A 61 -1.50 0.04 24.93
CA GLU A 61 -1.26 1.51 24.96
C GLU A 61 -0.77 2.16 23.65
N LYS A 62 -0.40 1.39 22.60
CA LYS A 62 0.39 1.92 21.47
C LYS A 62 -0.32 2.01 20.11
N ILE A 63 -1.65 2.05 20.08
CA ILE A 63 -2.43 2.17 18.83
C ILE A 63 -2.08 3.48 18.06
N GLY A 64 -1.76 4.57 18.77
CA GLY A 64 -1.40 5.86 18.16
C GLY A 64 -0.09 5.85 17.36
N TYR A 65 0.94 5.15 17.85
CA TYR A 65 2.22 5.05 17.13
C TYR A 65 2.10 4.22 15.84
N ALA A 66 1.19 3.24 15.83
CA ALA A 66 0.90 2.43 14.65
C ALA A 66 0.26 3.22 13.53
N LEU A 67 -0.70 4.06 13.86
CA LEU A 67 -1.33 4.97 12.90
C LEU A 67 -0.33 5.97 12.32
N ASN A 68 0.61 6.48 13.13
CA ASN A 68 1.63 7.43 12.66
C ASN A 68 2.63 6.80 11.69
N ILE A 69 3.10 5.58 11.98
CA ILE A 69 4.03 4.85 11.10
C ILE A 69 3.33 4.41 9.81
N LEU A 70 2.08 3.94 9.89
CA LEU A 70 1.24 3.70 8.71
C LEU A 70 1.07 4.97 7.88
N GLY A 71 0.79 6.11 8.53
CA GLY A 71 0.70 7.41 7.88
C GLY A 71 1.98 7.80 7.15
N LEU A 72 3.14 7.55 7.77
CA LEU A 72 4.44 7.80 7.14
C LEU A 72 4.66 6.90 5.92
N ILE A 73 4.30 5.62 5.99
CA ILE A 73 4.42 4.69 4.86
C ILE A 73 3.52 5.13 3.71
N VAL A 74 2.26 5.47 3.99
CA VAL A 74 1.31 5.98 3.01
C VAL A 74 1.85 7.28 2.38
N LEU A 75 2.44 8.16 3.17
CA LEU A 75 3.04 9.40 2.69
C LEU A 75 4.23 9.14 1.76
N VAL A 76 5.14 8.23 2.13
CA VAL A 76 6.31 7.88 1.31
C VAL A 76 5.91 7.18 0.02
N VAL A 77 5.01 6.19 0.09
CA VAL A 77 4.53 5.45 -1.08
C VAL A 77 3.70 6.37 -1.99
N GLY A 78 2.81 7.18 -1.40
CA GLY A 78 2.02 8.18 -2.11
C GLY A 78 2.89 9.22 -2.81
N ALA A 79 3.91 9.75 -2.13
CA ALA A 79 4.88 10.67 -2.71
C ALA A 79 5.68 10.01 -3.85
N GLY A 80 6.15 8.79 -3.67
CA GLY A 80 6.86 8.04 -4.71
C GLY A 80 6.02 7.82 -5.98
N LEU A 81 4.75 7.47 -5.80
CA LEU A 81 3.80 7.33 -6.91
C LEU A 81 3.49 8.66 -7.60
N ALA A 82 3.28 9.72 -6.82
CA ALA A 82 3.05 11.05 -7.36
C ALA A 82 4.23 11.50 -8.23
N ILE A 83 5.47 11.32 -7.73
CA ILE A 83 6.70 11.62 -8.49
C ILE A 83 6.76 10.79 -9.77
N HIS A 84 6.46 9.49 -9.71
CA HIS A 84 6.49 8.62 -10.88
C HIS A 84 5.47 9.05 -11.96
N VAL A 85 4.26 9.43 -11.54
CA VAL A 85 3.20 9.91 -12.44
C VAL A 85 3.59 11.26 -13.06
N ILE A 86 4.06 12.22 -12.26
CA ILE A 86 4.51 13.53 -12.74
C ILE A 86 5.64 13.37 -13.76
N LYS A 87 6.63 12.52 -13.47
CA LYS A 87 7.77 12.28 -14.37
C LYS A 87 7.32 11.67 -15.70
N LYS A 88 6.32 10.77 -15.67
CA LYS A 88 5.76 10.15 -16.87
C LYS A 88 4.97 11.13 -17.74
N ILE A 89 4.21 12.06 -17.14
CA ILE A 89 3.49 13.10 -17.87
C ILE A 89 4.49 14.07 -18.53
N ARG A 90 5.50 14.52 -17.77
CA ARG A 90 6.54 15.42 -18.27
C ARG A 90 7.32 14.83 -19.47
N LEU A 91 7.67 13.54 -19.41
CA LEU A 91 8.35 12.86 -20.52
C LEU A 91 7.46 12.77 -21.78
N LYS A 92 6.14 12.64 -21.61
CA LYS A 92 5.18 12.62 -22.71
C LYS A 92 5.03 13.98 -23.40
N GLU A 93 5.14 15.08 -22.66
CA GLU A 93 5.10 16.44 -23.23
C GLU A 93 6.38 16.81 -23.97
N VAL A 94 7.54 16.35 -23.51
CA VAL A 94 8.84 16.64 -24.16
C VAL A 94 9.05 15.85 -25.46
N THR A 95 8.33 14.74 -25.65
CA THR A 95 8.47 13.87 -26.84
C THR A 95 7.41 14.16 -27.92
N LYS A 96 6.61 15.22 -27.75
CA LYS A 96 5.58 15.66 -28.71
C LYS A 96 6.09 16.83 -29.52
#